data_AF-A0AAU9HJD1-F1
#
_entry.id   AF-A0AAU9HJD1-F1
#
_cell.length_a   1.000
_cell.length_b   1.000
_cell.length_c   1.000
_cell.angle_alpha   90.00
_cell.angle_beta   90.00
_cell.angle_gamma   90.00
#
_symmetry.space_group_name_H-M   'P 1'
#
loop_
_entity.id
_entity.type
_entity.pdbx_description
1 polymer ?
#
loop_
_entity_poly.entity_id
_entity_poly.type
_entity_poly.pdbx_seq_one_letter_code
_entity_poly.pdbx_strand_id
1 'polypeptide(L)'
;MTRRVYQAIFLISIVAFTFLFAKEVKGAANLFPHVDKVAHFGIFFLLAIIMDKAFKLPLYAQILLLAGYGAAIEIMQDSLPYRQASLADFVADFIGAASYFLAKALLTLRKKKHYG
;
A
#
# COMPACT_ATOMS: atom_id res chain seq x y z
N MET A 1 21.02 -7.06 -0.60
CA MET A 1 20.02 -7.99 -0.03
C MET A 1 19.63 -9.01 -1.10
N THR A 2 19.52 -10.27 -0.71
CA THR A 2 18.95 -11.29 -1.62
C THR A 2 17.44 -11.10 -1.73
N ARG A 3 16.86 -11.52 -2.86
CA ARG A 3 15.41 -11.42 -3.11
C ARG A 3 14.56 -12.03 -1.99
N ARG A 4 15.06 -13.10 -1.35
CA ARG A 4 14.42 -13.76 -0.21
C ARG A 4 14.21 -12.83 0.98
N VAL A 5 15.13 -11.89 1.22
CA VAL A 5 14.99 -10.93 2.31
C VAL A 5 13.85 -9.95 2.02
N TYR A 6 13.72 -9.44 0.79
CA TYR A 6 12.58 -8.59 0.42
C TYR A 6 11.25 -9.32 0.49
N GLN A 7 11.21 -10.61 0.14
CA GLN A 7 10.02 -11.43 0.30
C GLN A 7 9.65 -11.61 1.78
N ALA A 8 10.62 -11.88 2.65
CA ALA A 8 10.39 -11.96 4.09
C ALA A 8 9.88 -10.62 4.64
N ILE A 9 10.50 -9.51 4.26
CA ILE A 9 10.05 -8.16 4.64
C ILE A 9 8.63 -7.92 4.16
N PHE A 10 8.30 -8.27 2.91
CA PHE A 10 6.95 -8.11 2.38
C PHE A 10 5.92 -8.88 3.21
N LEU A 11 6.19 -10.15 3.51
CA LEU A 11 5.30 -10.98 4.32
C LEU A 11 5.13 -10.41 5.73
N ILE A 12 6.22 -9.99 6.37
CA ILE A 12 6.18 -9.34 7.69
C ILE A 12 5.39 -8.03 7.62
N SER A 13 5.59 -7.21 6.59
CA SER A 13 4.86 -5.96 6.38
C SER A 13 3.36 -6.20 6.19
N ILE A 14 2.95 -7.19 5.40
CA ILE A 14 1.53 -7.55 5.21
C ILE A 14 0.91 -7.91 6.56
N VAL A 15 1.55 -8.79 7.33
CA VAL A 15 1.05 -9.20 8.65
C VAL A 15 0.98 -7.99 9.60
N ALA A 16 2.06 -7.22 9.71
CA ALA A 16 2.13 -6.07 10.60
C ALA A 16 1.09 -4.99 10.25
N PHE A 17 0.93 -4.67 8.97
CA PHE A 17 -0.04 -3.67 8.52
C PHE A 17 -1.48 -4.16 8.63
N THR A 18 -1.75 -5.45 8.42
CA THR A 18 -3.08 -6.02 8.69
C THR A 18 -3.48 -5.80 10.15
N PHE A 19 -2.58 -6.08 11.10
CA PHE A 19 -2.82 -5.80 12.52
C PHE A 19 -2.97 -4.29 12.81
N LEU A 20 -2.22 -3.44 12.11
CA LEU A 20 -2.33 -2.00 12.26
C LEU A 20 -3.68 -1.47 11.77
N PHE A 21 -4.18 -1.94 10.62
CA PHE A 21 -5.48 -1.56 10.07
C PHE A 21 -6.66 -2.10 10.87
N ALA A 22 -6.51 -3.29 11.47
CA ALA A 22 -7.51 -3.83 12.37
C ALA A 22 -7.69 -2.97 13.63
N LYS A 23 -6.63 -2.31 14.12
CA LYS A 23 -6.73 -1.45 15.31
C LYS A 23 -7.47 -0.16 14.98
N GLU A 24 -8.47 0.16 15.80
CA GLU A 24 -9.05 1.50 15.85
C GLU A 24 -8.16 2.40 16.73
N VAL A 25 -7.51 3.38 16.13
CA VAL A 25 -6.69 4.35 16.87
C VAL A 25 -7.59 5.48 17.36
N LYS A 26 -8.15 5.29 18.56
CA LYS A 26 -8.97 6.32 19.23
C LYS A 26 -8.15 7.60 19.38
N GLY A 27 -8.69 8.72 18.90
CA GLY A 27 -8.05 10.03 18.95
C GLY A 27 -7.08 10.35 17.80
N ALA A 28 -6.85 9.45 16.84
CA ALA A 28 -6.06 9.78 15.64
C ALA A 28 -6.69 10.96 14.86
N ALA A 29 -8.02 10.98 14.74
CA ALA A 29 -8.76 12.07 14.12
C ALA A 29 -8.55 13.44 14.81
N ASN A 30 -8.07 13.47 16.06
CA ASN A 30 -7.77 14.71 16.77
C ASN A 30 -6.42 15.32 16.38
N LEU A 31 -5.55 14.59 15.67
CA LEU A 31 -4.26 15.12 15.19
C LEU A 31 -4.48 16.06 14.00
N PHE A 32 -5.25 15.61 13.00
CA PHE A 32 -5.74 16.42 11.88
C PHE A 32 -6.83 15.64 11.11
N PRO A 33 -7.72 16.33 10.37
CA PRO A 33 -8.77 15.68 9.58
C PRO A 33 -8.17 14.71 8.55
N HIS A 34 -8.72 13.50 8.46
CA HIS A 34 -8.37 12.48 7.46
C HIS A 34 -6.96 11.86 7.57
N VAL A 35 -6.38 11.81 8.79
CA VAL A 35 -5.07 11.16 9.03
C VAL A 35 -5.05 9.68 8.65
N ASP A 36 -6.17 8.99 8.78
CA ASP A 36 -6.40 7.62 8.33
C ASP A 36 -6.08 7.46 6.85
N LYS A 37 -6.63 8.33 5.98
CA LYS A 37 -6.38 8.29 4.53
C LYS A 37 -4.91 8.49 4.17
N VAL A 38 -4.22 9.36 4.91
CA VAL A 38 -2.78 9.58 4.73
C VAL A 38 -1.99 8.34 5.13
N ALA A 39 -2.39 7.66 6.22
CA ALA A 39 -1.78 6.41 6.64
C ALA A 39 -2.00 5.30 5.61
N HIS A 40 -3.23 5.13 5.10
CA HIS A 40 -3.59 4.21 4.02
C HIS A 40 -2.71 4.43 2.78
N PHE A 41 -2.66 5.67 2.28
CA PHE A 41 -1.80 6.06 1.17
C PHE A 41 -0.32 5.72 1.42
N GLY A 42 0.23 6.11 2.58
CA GLY A 42 1.64 5.92 2.90
C GLY A 42 2.04 4.45 3.04
N ILE A 43 1.18 3.64 3.68
CA ILE A 43 1.40 2.20 3.86
C ILE A 43 1.38 1.49 2.51
N PHE A 44 0.40 1.79 1.64
CA PHE A 44 0.32 1.17 0.32
C PHE A 44 1.43 1.60 -0.63
N PHE A 45 1.88 2.85 -0.55
CA PHE A 45 3.07 3.31 -1.25
C PHE A 45 4.31 2.51 -0.85
N LEU A 46 4.52 2.29 0.46
CA LEU A 46 5.64 1.51 0.97
C LEU A 46 5.54 0.04 0.58
N LEU A 47 4.35 -0.56 0.69
CA LEU A 47 4.11 -1.93 0.25
C LEU A 47 4.40 -2.11 -1.24
N ALA A 48 4.05 -1.14 -2.08
CA ALA A 48 4.37 -1.16 -3.51
C ALA A 48 5.89 -1.15 -3.76
N ILE A 49 6.66 -0.33 -3.03
CA ILE A 49 8.13 -0.33 -3.08
C ILE A 49 8.70 -1.71 -2.71
N ILE A 50 8.21 -2.29 -1.61
CA ILE A 50 8.72 -3.57 -1.11
C ILE A 50 8.37 -4.68 -2.10
N MET A 51 7.14 -4.70 -2.62
CA MET A 51 6.66 -5.72 -3.54
C MET A 51 7.43 -5.71 -4.87
N ASP A 52 7.67 -4.52 -5.43
CA ASP A 52 8.46 -4.36 -6.65
C ASP A 52 9.89 -4.89 -6.52
N LYS A 53 10.48 -4.78 -5.32
CA LYS A 53 11.80 -5.34 -5.01
C LYS A 53 11.75 -6.83 -4.66
N ALA A 54 10.66 -7.31 -4.07
CA ALA A 54 10.49 -8.69 -3.63
C ALA A 54 10.17 -9.65 -4.80
N PHE A 55 9.37 -9.19 -5.77
CA PHE A 55 8.83 -10.05 -6.81
C PHE A 55 9.13 -9.52 -8.22
N LYS A 56 9.54 -10.43 -9.12
CA LYS A 56 9.63 -10.19 -10.55
C LYS A 56 8.27 -10.41 -11.21
N LEU A 57 7.27 -9.63 -10.81
CA LEU A 57 5.92 -9.69 -11.35
C LEU A 57 5.68 -8.55 -12.34
N PRO A 58 4.87 -8.76 -13.38
CA PRO A 58 4.46 -7.67 -14.25
C PRO A 58 3.62 -6.64 -13.49
N LEU A 59 3.66 -5.38 -13.92
CA LEU A 59 3.03 -4.25 -13.22
C LEU A 59 1.54 -4.48 -12.92
N TYR A 60 0.78 -5.05 -13.86
CA TYR A 60 -0.64 -5.31 -13.65
C TYR A 60 -0.89 -6.31 -12.51
N ALA A 61 -0.06 -7.36 -12.39
CA ALA A 61 -0.19 -8.34 -11.31
C ALA A 61 0.13 -7.70 -9.96
N GLN A 62 1.11 -6.80 -9.94
CA GLN A 62 1.45 -6.03 -8.75
C GLN A 62 0.27 -5.15 -8.32
N ILE A 63 -0.29 -4.36 -9.23
CA ILE A 63 -1.45 -3.49 -8.94
C ILE A 63 -2.65 -4.33 -8.46
N LEU A 64 -2.95 -5.45 -9.12
CA LEU A 64 -4.07 -6.32 -8.75
C LEU A 64 -3.90 -6.94 -7.36
N LEU A 65 -2.67 -7.37 -6.99
CA LEU A 65 -2.41 -7.94 -5.67
C LEU A 65 -2.55 -6.90 -4.56
N LEU A 66 -2.05 -5.68 -4.78
CA LEU A 66 -2.21 -4.59 -3.80
C LEU A 66 -3.67 -4.14 -3.72
N ALA A 67 -4.35 -3.95 -4.84
CA ALA A 67 -5.77 -3.62 -4.84
C ALA A 67 -6.61 -4.70 -4.15
N GLY A 68 -6.33 -5.98 -4.41
CA GLY A 68 -6.98 -7.10 -3.74
C GLY A 68 -6.71 -7.11 -2.23
N TYR A 69 -5.48 -6.77 -1.80
CA TYR A 69 -5.14 -6.63 -0.39
C TYR A 69 -5.89 -5.46 0.26
N GLY A 70 -5.96 -4.28 -0.36
CA GLY A 70 -6.75 -3.14 0.15
C GLY A 70 -8.23 -3.49 0.29
N ALA A 71 -8.83 -4.12 -0.74
CA ALA A 71 -10.22 -4.59 -0.66
C ALA A 71 -10.44 -5.59 0.48
N ALA A 72 -9.48 -6.50 0.72
CA ALA A 72 -9.55 -7.44 1.81
C ALA A 72 -9.46 -6.75 3.19
N ILE A 73 -8.67 -5.68 3.31
CA ILE A 73 -8.59 -4.88 4.54
C ILE A 73 -9.93 -4.19 4.82
N GLU A 74 -10.57 -3.59 3.82
CA GLU A 74 -11.89 -2.97 3.99
C GLU A 74 -12.96 -3.98 4.41
N ILE A 75 -13.01 -5.14 3.75
CA ILE A 75 -13.95 -6.22 4.11
C ILE A 75 -13.70 -6.70 5.55
N MET A 76 -12.43 -6.85 5.93
CA MET A 76 -12.06 -7.18 7.31
C MET A 76 -12.52 -6.09 8.28
N GLN A 77 -12.30 -4.81 7.96
CA GLN A 77 -12.70 -3.69 8.82
C GLN A 77 -14.21 -3.60 9.02
N ASP A 78 -15.01 -3.88 7.98
CA ASP A 78 -16.47 -3.94 8.08
C ASP A 78 -16.97 -5.03 9.04
N SER A 79 -16.21 -6.12 9.16
CA SER A 79 -16.54 -7.23 10.07
C SER A 79 -16.23 -6.96 11.54
N LEU A 80 -15.52 -5.87 11.86
CA LEU A 80 -15.11 -5.52 13.22
C LEU A 80 -16.10 -4.51 13.82
N PRO A 81 -16.62 -4.72 15.03
CA PRO A 81 -17.67 -3.87 15.62
C PRO A 81 -17.22 -2.43 15.96
N TYR A 82 -15.91 -2.18 15.90
CA TYR A 82 -15.25 -0.91 16.22
C TYR A 82 -14.50 -0.33 15.00
N ARG A 83 -14.70 -0.89 13.81
CA ARG A 83 -14.20 -0.35 12.54
C ARG A 83 -15.34 -0.37 11.51
N GLN A 84 -15.15 0.37 10.43
CA GLN A 84 -16.09 0.41 9.31
C GLN A 84 -15.30 0.42 8.03
N ALA A 85 -15.81 -0.26 7.01
CA ALA A 85 -15.28 -0.09 5.67
C ALA A 85 -15.52 1.32 5.16
N SER A 86 -14.59 1.79 4.34
CA SER A 86 -14.51 3.12 3.81
C SER A 86 -13.98 3.03 2.38
N LEU A 87 -14.86 3.30 1.42
CA LEU A 87 -14.44 3.41 0.02
C LEU A 87 -13.35 4.47 -0.18
N ALA A 88 -13.32 5.50 0.68
CA ALA A 88 -12.28 6.52 0.64
C ALA A 88 -10.90 5.97 1.04
N ASP A 89 -10.84 5.04 1.99
CA ASP A 89 -9.61 4.39 2.42
C ASP A 89 -9.11 3.40 1.37
N PHE A 90 -10.02 2.63 0.76
CA PHE A 90 -9.69 1.82 -0.43
C PHE A 90 -9.10 2.65 -1.58
N VAL A 91 -9.68 3.82 -1.85
CA VAL A 91 -9.16 4.73 -2.88
C VAL A 91 -7.79 5.27 -2.48
N ALA A 92 -7.57 5.59 -1.20
CA ALA A 92 -6.27 6.01 -0.70
C ALA A 92 -5.21 4.91 -0.86
N ASP A 93 -5.56 3.65 -0.59
CA ASP A 93 -4.71 2.48 -0.80
C ASP A 93 -4.30 2.35 -2.27
N PHE A 94 -5.29 2.40 -3.17
CA PHE A 94 -5.05 2.30 -4.61
C PHE A 94 -4.16 3.43 -5.12
N ILE A 95 -4.44 4.68 -4.73
CA ILE A 95 -3.64 5.85 -5.13
C ILE A 95 -2.22 5.77 -4.54
N GLY A 96 -2.08 5.30 -3.31
CA GLY A 96 -0.79 5.05 -2.67
C GLY A 96 0.08 4.09 -3.49
N ALA A 97 -0.46 2.92 -3.81
CA ALA A 97 0.24 1.93 -4.64
C ALA A 97 0.54 2.46 -6.05
N ALA A 98 -0.44 3.07 -6.72
CA ALA A 98 -0.30 3.57 -8.08
C ALA A 98 0.73 4.69 -8.20
N SER A 99 0.80 5.59 -7.20
CA SER A 99 1.72 6.72 -7.20
C SER A 99 3.19 6.28 -7.19
N TYR A 100 3.52 5.17 -6.52
CA TYR A 100 4.86 4.58 -6.58
C TYR A 100 5.22 4.14 -8.01
N PHE A 101 4.33 3.37 -8.65
CA PHE A 101 4.59 2.87 -10.00
C PHE A 101 4.67 4.00 -11.03
N LEU A 102 3.83 5.03 -10.87
CA LEU A 102 3.90 6.24 -11.70
C LEU A 102 5.24 6.95 -11.52
N ALA A 103 5.68 7.17 -10.28
CA ALA A 103 6.98 7.78 -10.00
C ALA A 103 8.14 6.98 -10.60
N LYS A 104 8.11 5.64 -10.46
CA LYS A 104 9.10 4.74 -11.07
C LYS A 104 9.11 4.85 -12.60
N ALA A 105 7.94 4.89 -13.23
CA ALA A 105 7.82 5.02 -14.68
C ALA A 105 8.41 6.37 -15.16
N LEU A 106 8.04 7.47 -14.52
CA LEU A 106 8.54 8.82 -14.85
C LEU A 106 10.06 8.92 -14.71
N LEU A 107 10.64 8.36 -13.65
CA LEU A 107 12.09 8.33 -13.45
C LEU A 107 12.81 7.48 -14.51
N THR A 108 12.18 6.38 -14.94
CA THR A 108 12.74 5.51 -15.98
C THR A 108 12.71 6.18 -17.35
N LEU A 109 11.60 6.87 -17.68
CA LEU A 109 11.47 7.66 -18.91
C LEU A 109 12.51 8.80 -18.97
N ARG A 110 12.72 9.50 -17.84
CA ARG A 110 13.72 10.57 -17.75
C ARG A 110 15.14 10.06 -18.01
N LYS A 111 15.50 8.89 -17.48
CA LYS A 111 16.81 8.28 -17.74
C LYS A 111 16.99 7.95 -19.23
N LYS A 112 15.98 7.37 -19.89
CA LYS A 112 16.05 7.03 -21.31
C LYS A 112 16.32 8.27 -22.19
N LYS A 113 15.71 9.41 -21.86
CA LYS A 113 15.91 10.68 -22.58
C LYS A 113 17.32 11.27 -22.43
N HIS A 114 18.04 10.94 -21.36
CA HIS A 114 19.37 11.52 -21.06
C HIS A 114 20.55 10.75 -21.70
N TYR A 115 20.32 9.52 -22.17
CA TYR A 115 21.32 8.64 -22.79
C TYR A 115 21.06 8.36 -24.27
N GLY A 116 20.10 9.07 -24.89
CA GLY A 116 19.74 8.94 -26.30
C GLY A 116 19.97 10.22 -27.07
#